data_AF-A0A0G4JZX6-F1
#
_entry.id   AF-A0A0G4JZX6-F1
#
_cell.length_a   1.000
_cell.length_b   1.000
_cell.length_c   1.000
_cell.angle_alpha   90.00
_cell.angle_beta   90.00
_cell.angle_gamma   90.00
#
_symmetry.space_group_name_H-M   'P 1'
#
loop_
_entity.id
_entity.type
_entity.pdbx_description
1 polymer ?
#
loop_
_entity_poly.entity_id
_entity_poly.type
_entity_poly.pdbx_seq_one_letter_code
_entity_poly.pdbx_strand_id
1 'polypeptide(L)'
;MKKSSAQLTDSADKDESLLMGVIFTCVQIIIFFSFILICAFNVPLLGREFLNSGTPLSFVLGMLVIVSGIILTAAYVALANRVTEKE
;
A
#
# COMPACT_ATOMS: atom_id res chain seq x y z
N MET A 1 33.85 -14.86 20.56
CA MET A 1 32.50 -14.64 21.13
C MET A 1 31.76 -13.38 20.63
N LYS A 2 32.38 -12.39 19.96
CA LYS A 2 31.67 -11.19 19.45
C LYS A 2 30.73 -11.40 18.24
N LYS A 3 30.85 -12.50 17.50
CA LYS A 3 30.01 -12.77 16.32
C LYS A 3 28.54 -13.05 16.66
N SER A 4 28.25 -13.54 17.87
CA SER A 4 26.88 -13.89 18.29
C SER A 4 26.02 -12.66 18.61
N SER A 5 26.63 -11.60 19.14
CA SER A 5 25.93 -10.37 19.53
C SER A 5 25.58 -9.48 18.33
N ALA A 6 26.45 -9.46 17.31
CA ALA A 6 26.24 -8.69 16.06
C ALA A 6 25.21 -9.36 15.12
N GLN A 7 25.14 -10.70 15.10
CA GLN A 7 24.12 -11.45 14.35
C GLN A 7 22.70 -11.24 14.91
N LEU A 8 22.57 -11.09 16.23
CA LEU A 8 21.28 -10.87 16.89
C LEU A 8 20.71 -9.46 16.64
N THR A 9 21.57 -8.45 16.53
CA THR A 9 21.15 -7.06 16.24
C THR A 9 20.85 -6.85 14.76
N ASP A 10 21.61 -7.48 13.85
CA ASP A 10 21.38 -7.42 12.40
C ASP A 10 20.11 -8.20 11.97
N SER A 11 19.72 -9.25 12.70
CA SER A 11 18.46 -9.97 12.44
C SER A 11 17.25 -9.17 12.94
N ALA A 12 17.31 -8.62 14.16
CA ALA A 12 16.20 -7.88 14.76
C ALA A 12 15.87 -6.57 14.00
N ASP A 13 16.88 -5.87 13.48
CA ASP A 13 16.70 -4.64 12.68
C ASP A 13 16.06 -4.93 11.31
N LYS A 14 16.48 -6.03 10.67
CA LYS A 14 15.86 -6.51 9.42
C LYS A 14 14.42 -6.95 9.65
N ASP A 15 14.12 -7.58 10.78
CA ASP A 15 12.77 -8.00 11.14
C ASP A 15 11.81 -6.80 11.28
N GLU A 16 12.26 -5.68 11.88
CA GLU A 16 11.47 -4.43 11.95
C GLU A 16 11.21 -3.80 10.57
N SER A 17 12.24 -3.75 9.73
CA SER A 17 12.12 -3.23 8.36
C SER A 17 11.22 -4.11 7.48
N LEU A 18 11.33 -5.43 7.62
CA LEU A 18 10.48 -6.39 6.94
C LEU A 18 9.03 -6.31 7.45
N LEU A 19 8.81 -6.16 8.75
CA LEU A 19 7.47 -5.96 9.32
C LEU A 19 6.79 -4.71 8.76
N MET A 20 7.52 -3.60 8.65
CA MET A 20 7.01 -2.37 8.00
C MET A 20 6.62 -2.63 6.54
N GLY A 21 7.49 -3.25 5.74
CA GLY A 21 7.19 -3.59 4.35
C GLY A 21 5.99 -4.53 4.19
N VAL A 22 5.84 -5.51 5.09
CA VAL A 22 4.72 -6.45 5.12
C VAL A 22 3.41 -5.74 5.46
N ILE A 23 3.40 -4.82 6.43
CA ILE A 23 2.20 -4.04 6.79
C ILE A 23 1.74 -3.21 5.59
N PHE A 24 2.64 -2.48 4.93
CA PHE A 24 2.29 -1.69 3.74
C PHE A 24 1.75 -2.56 2.60
N THR A 25 2.35 -3.73 2.38
CA THR A 25 1.88 -4.69 1.38
C THR A 25 0.48 -5.23 1.73
N CYS A 26 0.23 -5.57 2.99
CA CYS A 26 -1.09 -5.99 3.47
C CYS A 26 -2.14 -4.89 3.27
N VAL A 27 -1.83 -3.64 3.58
CA VAL A 27 -2.74 -2.51 3.37
C VAL A 27 -3.04 -2.34 1.88
N GLN A 28 -2.02 -2.43 1.01
CA GLN A 28 -2.21 -2.37 -0.45
C GLN A 28 -3.12 -3.50 -0.95
N ILE A 29 -2.95 -4.72 -0.45
CA ILE A 29 -3.80 -5.87 -0.78
C ILE A 29 -5.25 -5.59 -0.37
N ILE A 30 -5.49 -5.08 0.85
CA ILE A 30 -6.84 -4.77 1.35
C ILE A 30 -7.52 -3.72 0.46
N ILE A 31 -6.81 -2.67 0.07
CA ILE A 31 -7.33 -1.60 -0.81
C ILE A 31 -7.67 -2.18 -2.18
N PHE A 32 -6.77 -2.98 -2.76
CA PHE A 32 -6.98 -3.62 -4.05
C PHE A 32 -8.17 -4.58 -4.03
N PHE A 33 -8.29 -5.42 -3.00
CA PHE A 33 -9.40 -6.36 -2.87
C PHE A 33 -10.72 -5.63 -2.64
N SER A 34 -10.72 -4.54 -1.88
CA SER A 34 -11.90 -3.69 -1.67
C SER A 34 -12.43 -3.10 -2.99
N PHE A 35 -11.52 -2.67 -3.87
CA PHE A 35 -11.87 -2.23 -5.22
C PHE A 35 -12.46 -3.36 -6.06
N ILE A 36 -11.85 -4.55 -6.02
CA ILE A 36 -12.38 -5.73 -6.73
C ILE A 36 -13.78 -6.09 -6.21
N LEU A 37 -14.02 -6.09 -4.90
CA LEU A 37 -15.34 -6.37 -4.33
C LEU A 37 -16.39 -5.36 -4.82
N ILE A 38 -16.05 -4.07 -4.82
CA ILE A 38 -16.96 -3.03 -5.35
C ILE A 38 -17.24 -3.29 -6.83
N CYS A 39 -16.23 -3.64 -7.61
CA CYS A 39 -16.38 -3.92 -9.04
C CYS A 39 -17.24 -5.17 -9.30
N ALA A 40 -17.09 -6.22 -8.48
CA ALA A 40 -17.76 -7.50 -8.64
C ALA A 40 -19.22 -7.50 -8.13
N PHE A 41 -19.50 -6.87 -6.98
CA PHE A 41 -20.81 -6.93 -6.35
C PHE A 41 -21.71 -5.72 -6.67
N ASN A 42 -21.13 -4.58 -7.04
CA ASN A 42 -21.86 -3.32 -7.28
C ASN A 42 -21.78 -2.86 -8.74
N VAL A 43 -21.97 -3.80 -9.68
CA VAL A 43 -22.11 -3.55 -11.13
C VAL A 43 -23.06 -2.38 -11.48
N PRO A 44 -24.23 -2.17 -10.82
CA PRO A 44 -25.10 -1.02 -11.12
C PRO A 44 -24.54 0.35 -10.70
N LEU A 45 -23.60 0.41 -9.75
CA LEU A 45 -22.85 1.64 -9.45
C LEU A 45 -21.77 1.90 -10.50
N LEU A 46 -21.25 0.85 -11.11
CA LEU A 46 -20.16 0.90 -12.09
C LEU A 46 -20.60 1.50 -13.43
N GLY A 47 -21.83 1.18 -13.84
CA GLY A 47 -22.47 1.72 -15.04
C GLY A 47 -23.09 3.10 -14.85
N ARG A 48 -23.08 3.66 -13.62
CA ARG A 48 -23.48 5.05 -13.44
C ARG A 48 -22.43 5.95 -14.05
N GLU A 49 -22.91 6.82 -14.93
CA GLU A 49 -22.11 7.91 -15.44
C GLU A 49 -21.74 8.82 -14.28
N PHE A 50 -20.44 9.02 -14.10
CA PHE A 50 -19.95 10.02 -13.18
C PHE A 50 -20.25 11.40 -13.79
N LEU A 51 -20.98 12.25 -13.05
CA LEU A 51 -21.23 13.65 -13.42
C LEU A 51 -21.75 13.90 -14.85
N ASN A 52 -22.54 12.97 -15.42
CA ASN A 52 -23.15 13.14 -16.75
C ASN A 52 -22.11 13.38 -17.88
N SER A 53 -20.85 12.98 -17.65
CA SER A 53 -19.72 13.19 -18.56
C SER A 53 -19.40 11.95 -19.42
N GLY A 54 -20.28 10.93 -19.43
CA GLY A 54 -20.06 9.66 -20.13
C GLY A 54 -18.93 8.81 -19.55
N THR A 55 -18.37 9.18 -18.39
CA THR A 55 -17.25 8.46 -17.78
C THR A 55 -17.78 7.42 -16.78
N PRO A 56 -17.44 6.13 -16.92
CA PRO A 56 -17.91 5.11 -15.99
C PRO A 56 -17.25 5.27 -14.62
N LEU A 57 -18.03 5.08 -13.56
CA LEU A 57 -17.57 5.25 -12.18
C LEU A 57 -16.41 4.30 -11.82
N SER A 58 -16.29 3.15 -12.50
CA SER A 58 -15.13 2.24 -12.40
C SER A 58 -13.80 2.93 -12.70
N PHE A 59 -13.78 3.82 -13.68
CA PHE A 59 -12.56 4.50 -14.09
C PHE A 59 -12.05 5.42 -12.99
N VAL A 60 -12.98 6.17 -12.37
CA VAL A 60 -12.68 7.07 -11.24
C VAL A 60 -12.20 6.27 -10.03
N LEU A 61 -12.90 5.18 -9.71
CA LEU A 61 -12.50 4.30 -8.61
C LEU A 61 -11.13 3.64 -8.86
N GLY A 62 -10.85 3.21 -10.10
CA GLY A 62 -9.54 2.68 -10.49
C GLY A 62 -8.42 3.71 -10.31
N MET A 63 -8.66 4.97 -10.72
CA MET A 63 -7.71 6.06 -10.47
C MET A 63 -7.47 6.28 -8.98
N LEU A 64 -8.52 6.26 -8.15
CA LEU A 64 -8.41 6.39 -6.70
C LEU A 64 -7.50 5.31 -6.10
N VAL A 65 -7.62 4.07 -6.56
CA VAL A 65 -6.78 2.95 -6.11
C VAL A 65 -5.32 3.16 -6.50
N ILE A 66 -5.05 3.57 -7.73
CA ILE A 66 -3.69 3.85 -8.22
C ILE A 66 -3.06 4.97 -7.37
N VAL A 67 -3.78 6.07 -7.17
CA VAL A 67 -3.32 7.20 -6.35
C VAL A 67 -3.06 6.75 -4.91
N SER A 68 -3.94 5.93 -4.34
CA SER A 68 -3.73 5.36 -3.01
C SER A 68 -2.46 4.52 -2.93
N GLY A 69 -2.17 3.71 -3.95
CA GLY A 69 -0.94 2.93 -4.02
C GLY A 69 0.31 3.82 -4.08
N ILE A 70 0.28 4.87 -4.91
CA ILE A 70 1.38 5.84 -4.99
C ILE A 70 1.62 6.51 -3.63
N ILE A 71 0.56 6.94 -2.94
CA ILE A 71 0.65 7.55 -1.62
C ILE A 71 1.27 6.57 -0.61
N LEU A 72 0.82 5.31 -0.62
CA LEU A 72 1.39 4.27 0.25
C LEU A 72 2.87 4.05 -0.04
N THR A 73 3.27 3.94 -1.30
CA THR A 73 4.68 3.77 -1.68
C THR A 73 5.51 4.98 -1.29
N ALA A 74 5.02 6.19 -1.54
CA ALA A 74 5.71 7.43 -1.16
C ALA A 74 5.85 7.55 0.37
N ALA A 75 4.80 7.22 1.11
CA ALA A 75 4.83 7.20 2.58
C ALA A 75 5.82 6.16 3.11
N TYR A 76 5.84 4.95 2.54
CA TYR A 76 6.81 3.92 2.90
C TYR A 76 8.24 4.39 2.65
N VAL A 77 8.54 4.93 1.46
CA VAL A 77 9.88 5.43 1.11
C VAL A 77 10.28 6.60 2.02
N ALA A 78 9.37 7.52 2.33
CA ALA A 78 9.63 8.62 3.24
C ALA A 78 9.91 8.15 4.67
N LEU A 79 9.20 7.14 5.16
CA LEU A 79 9.45 6.55 6.48
C LEU A 79 10.76 5.76 6.51
N ALA A 80 11.04 4.96 5.48
CA ALA A 80 12.29 4.21 5.36
C ALA A 80 13.50 5.16 5.31
N ASN A 81 13.42 6.23 4.52
CA ASN A 81 14.50 7.23 4.43
C ASN A 81 14.73 7.97 5.75
N ARG A 82 13.68 8.16 6.57
CA ARG A 82 13.79 8.77 7.90
C ARG A 82 14.44 7.88 8.96
N VAL A 83 14.36 6.56 8.80
CA VAL A 83 15.07 5.61 9.67
C VAL A 83 16.58 5.67 9.42
N THR A 84 16.99 5.84 8.16
CA THR A 84 18.42 5.92 7.78
C THR A 84 19.11 7.20 8.25
N GLU A 85 18.38 8.31 8.41
CA GLU A 85 18.97 9.60 8.84
C GLU A 85 19.32 9.65 10.34
N LYS A 86 19.11 8.55 11.08
CA LYS A 86 19.39 8.44 12.52
C LYS A 86 20.67 7.67 12.87
N GLU A 87 21.55 7.44 11.90
CA GLU A 87 22.95 7.03 12.11
C GLU A 87 23.92 8.22 12.03
#